data_AF-A0A1H6M389-F1
#
_entry.id   AF-A0A1H6M389-F1
#
_cell.length_a   1.000
_cell.length_b   1.000
_cell.length_c   1.000
_cell.angle_alpha   90.00
_cell.angle_beta   90.00
_cell.angle_gamma   90.00
#
_symmetry.space_group_name_H-M   'P 1'
#
loop_
_entity.id
_entity.type
_entity.pdbx_description
1 polymer ?
#
loop_
_entity_poly.entity_id
_entity_poly.type
_entity_poly.pdbx_seq_one_letter_code
_entity_poly.pdbx_strand_id
1 'polypeptide(L)'
;MSVDQQAREILNELREKLSAGNDGSIYGDKSRALKDIDSLLSSPSTEGVKYLLLPTSNLQELSLENGWGKEFYLLANQLENLLGIS
;
A
#
# COMPACT_ATOMS: atom_id res chain seq x y z
N MET A 1 -2.65 -18.68 -9.71
CA MET A 1 -2.98 -17.28 -10.05
C MET A 1 -1.76 -16.63 -10.64
N SER A 2 -1.89 -15.67 -11.56
CA SER A 2 -0.72 -14.94 -12.08
C SER A 2 -0.10 -14.06 -11.00
N VAL A 3 1.16 -13.66 -11.20
CA VAL A 3 1.85 -12.70 -10.33
C VAL A 3 1.07 -11.38 -10.29
N ASP A 4 0.62 -10.89 -11.44
CA ASP A 4 -0.16 -9.64 -11.53
C ASP A 4 -1.48 -9.70 -10.76
N GLN A 5 -2.17 -10.85 -10.81
CA GLN A 5 -3.43 -11.05 -10.08
C GLN A 5 -3.20 -10.98 -8.57
N GLN A 6 -2.16 -11.64 -8.05
CA GLN A 6 -1.81 -11.64 -6.63
C GLN A 6 -1.37 -10.25 -6.16
N ALA A 7 -0.57 -9.53 -6.96
CA ALA A 7 -0.15 -8.18 -6.65
C ALA A 7 -1.36 -7.23 -6.57
N ARG A 8 -2.31 -7.39 -7.50
CA ARG A 8 -3.55 -6.61 -7.51
C ARG A 8 -4.44 -6.92 -6.30
N GLU A 9 -4.48 -8.16 -5.84
CA GLU A 9 -5.23 -8.53 -4.63
C GLU A 9 -4.64 -7.87 -3.38
N ILE A 10 -3.32 -7.91 -3.21
CA ILE A 10 -2.64 -7.24 -2.09
C ILE A 10 -2.87 -5.72 -2.14
N LEU A 11 -2.77 -5.09 -3.32
CA LEU A 11 -3.06 -3.67 -3.49
C LEU A 11 -4.52 -3.32 -3.13
N ASN A 12 -5.49 -4.17 -3.47
CA ASN A 12 -6.87 -3.98 -3.05
C ASN A 12 -7.05 -4.11 -1.54
N GLU A 13 -6.36 -5.07 -0.89
CA GLU A 13 -6.43 -5.21 0.57
C GLU A 13 -5.86 -3.97 1.29
N LEU A 14 -4.73 -3.44 0.81
CA LEU A 14 -4.18 -2.17 1.30
C LEU A 14 -5.17 -1.01 1.10
N ARG A 15 -5.83 -0.96 -0.06
CA ARG A 15 -6.86 0.05 -0.36
C ARG A 15 -8.06 -0.04 0.58
N GLU A 16 -8.52 -1.24 0.90
CA GLU A 16 -9.64 -1.48 1.81
C GLU A 16 -9.30 -1.05 3.24
N LYS A 17 -8.12 -1.46 3.74
CA LYS A 17 -7.59 -1.02 5.04
C LYS A 17 -7.54 0.50 5.15
N LEU A 18 -7.00 1.14 4.12
CA LEU A 18 -6.90 2.59 4.03
C LEU A 18 -8.28 3.26 3.99
N SER A 19 -9.23 2.70 3.24
CA SER A 19 -10.59 3.24 3.11
C SER A 19 -11.37 3.18 4.42
N ALA A 20 -11.18 2.10 5.20
CA ALA A 20 -11.82 1.89 6.50
C ALA A 20 -11.22 2.76 7.63
N GLY A 21 -10.01 3.28 7.43
CA GLY A 21 -9.32 4.16 8.40
C GLY A 21 -9.83 5.60 8.39
N ASN A 22 -9.38 6.37 9.38
CA ASN A 22 -9.64 7.82 9.46
C ASN A 22 -8.99 8.57 8.29
N ASP A 23 -9.49 9.78 8.00
CA ASP A 23 -9.14 10.56 6.81
C ASP A 23 -7.71 11.10 6.74
N GLY A 24 -6.90 10.79 7.75
CA GLY A 24 -5.47 11.09 7.82
C GLY A 24 -5.09 11.89 9.05
N SER A 25 -3.80 12.21 9.16
CA SER A 25 -3.24 13.03 10.24
C SER A 25 -2.18 13.99 9.68
N ILE A 26 -1.40 14.61 10.57
CA ILE A 26 -0.28 15.49 10.26
C ILE A 26 0.78 14.78 9.38
N TYR A 27 0.94 13.45 9.53
CA TYR A 27 2.02 12.70 8.86
C TYR A 27 1.56 11.92 7.62
N GLY A 28 0.29 11.53 7.54
CA GLY A 28 -0.27 10.76 6.43
C GLY A 28 -1.50 11.39 5.77
N ASP A 29 -1.49 11.50 4.44
CA ASP A 29 -2.62 11.97 3.63
C ASP A 29 -3.34 10.78 2.97
N LYS A 30 -4.56 10.48 3.44
CA LYS A 30 -5.39 9.37 2.92
C LYS A 30 -5.72 9.54 1.44
N SER A 31 -6.00 10.76 0.99
CA SER A 31 -6.37 11.01 -0.40
C SER A 31 -5.19 10.75 -1.34
N ARG A 32 -3.97 11.11 -0.92
CA ARG A 32 -2.75 10.78 -1.68
C ARG A 32 -2.48 9.29 -1.68
N ALA A 33 -2.54 8.62 -0.53
CA ALA A 33 -2.31 7.18 -0.44
C ALA A 33 -3.32 6.37 -1.29
N LEU A 34 -4.60 6.77 -1.30
CA LEU A 34 -5.62 6.15 -2.16
C LEU A 34 -5.29 6.36 -3.64
N LYS A 35 -4.90 7.59 -4.02
CA LYS A 35 -4.52 7.91 -5.39
C LYS A 35 -3.30 7.11 -5.85
N ASP A 36 -2.30 6.92 -4.99
CA ASP A 36 -1.11 6.13 -5.30
C ASP A 36 -1.48 4.66 -5.55
N ILE A 37 -2.32 4.07 -4.69
CA ILE A 37 -2.81 2.70 -4.87
C ILE A 37 -3.67 2.57 -6.14
N ASP A 38 -4.62 3.48 -6.35
CA ASP A 38 -5.49 3.47 -7.54
C ASP A 38 -4.68 3.60 -8.84
N SER A 39 -3.60 4.40 -8.81
CA SER A 39 -2.68 4.53 -9.94
C SER A 39 -2.01 3.19 -10.24
N LEU A 40 -1.52 2.47 -9.23
CA LEU A 40 -0.90 1.15 -9.40
C LEU A 40 -1.89 0.06 -9.83
N LEU A 41 -3.14 0.12 -9.37
CA LEU A 41 -4.21 -0.77 -9.81
C LEU A 41 -4.57 -0.57 -11.28
N SER A 42 -4.44 0.66 -11.79
CA SER A 42 -4.72 1.00 -13.20
C SER A 42 -3.52 0.80 -14.12
N SER A 43 -2.31 1.05 -13.62
CA SER A 43 -1.05 0.97 -14.34
C SER A 43 0.01 0.40 -13.40
N PRO A 44 0.18 -0.94 -13.39
CA PRO A 44 1.14 -1.60 -12.52
C PRO A 44 2.56 -1.09 -12.76
N SER A 45 3.24 -0.70 -11.69
CA SER A 45 4.63 -0.23 -11.73
C SER A 45 5.37 -0.74 -10.51
N THR A 46 6.43 -1.49 -10.76
CA THR A 46 7.34 -1.99 -9.72
C THR A 46 7.99 -0.85 -8.94
N GLU A 47 8.41 0.21 -9.63
CA GLU A 47 8.98 1.40 -9.00
C GLU A 47 7.93 2.16 -8.17
N GLY A 48 6.71 2.29 -8.68
CA GLY A 48 5.62 2.90 -7.94
C GLY A 48 5.25 2.11 -6.69
N VAL A 49 5.31 0.77 -6.73
CA VAL A 49 5.15 -0.07 -5.53
C VAL A 49 6.26 0.21 -4.52
N LYS A 50 7.53 0.32 -4.95
CA LYS A 50 8.62 0.68 -4.03
C LYS A 50 8.34 2.00 -3.31
N TYR A 51 7.88 3.03 -4.04
CA TYR A 51 7.52 4.32 -3.46
C TYR A 51 6.34 4.23 -2.48
N LEU A 52 5.33 3.43 -2.82
CA LEU A 52 4.18 3.20 -1.94
C LEU A 52 4.58 2.56 -0.61
N LEU A 53 5.59 1.69 -0.62
CA LEU A 53 6.03 0.93 0.56
C LEU A 53 7.18 1.59 1.35
N LEU A 54 7.63 2.77 0.94
CA LEU A 54 8.70 3.47 1.65
C LEU A 54 8.33 3.73 3.13
N PRO A 55 9.31 3.73 4.05
CA PRO A 55 9.07 4.03 5.45
C PRO A 55 8.44 5.40 5.72
N THR A 56 8.56 6.34 4.78
CA THR A 56 8.02 7.70 4.85
C THR A 56 6.81 7.90 3.93
N SER A 57 6.23 6.82 3.40
CA SER A 57 5.08 6.92 2.52
C SER A 57 3.82 7.28 3.33
N ASN A 58 2.86 7.95 2.69
CA ASN A 58 1.57 8.21 3.31
C ASN A 58 0.92 6.92 3.82
N LEU A 59 1.06 5.82 3.07
CA LEU A 59 0.45 4.55 3.43
C LEU A 59 1.07 3.96 4.71
N GLN A 60 2.38 4.05 4.86
CA GLN A 60 3.07 3.58 6.06
C GLN A 60 2.64 4.39 7.30
N GLU A 61 2.64 5.72 7.21
CA GLU A 61 2.23 6.60 8.32
C GLU A 61 0.78 6.31 8.73
N LEU A 62 -0.13 6.25 7.74
CA LEU A 62 -1.54 5.94 8.00
C LEU A 62 -1.73 4.54 8.59
N SER A 63 -0.88 3.58 8.25
CA SER A 63 -0.96 2.25 8.84
C SER A 63 -0.63 2.23 10.33
N LEU A 64 0.37 3.01 10.75
CA LEU A 64 0.76 3.14 12.14
C LEU A 64 -0.33 3.89 12.93
N GLU A 65 -0.82 4.99 12.37
CA GLU A 65 -1.83 5.84 13.01
C GLU A 65 -3.17 5.15 13.18
N ASN A 66 -3.59 4.35 12.19
CA ASN A 66 -4.84 3.60 12.25
C ASN A 66 -4.67 2.20 12.88
N GLY A 67 -3.50 1.90 13.45
CA GLY A 67 -3.28 0.70 14.25
C GLY A 67 -3.13 -0.62 13.47
N TRP A 68 -2.91 -0.56 12.15
CA TRP A 68 -2.74 -1.74 11.28
C TRP A 68 -1.33 -1.86 10.69
N GLY A 69 -0.33 -1.23 11.31
CA GLY A 69 1.06 -1.26 10.82
C GLY A 69 1.69 -2.65 10.74
N LYS A 70 1.24 -3.61 11.56
CA LYS A 70 1.70 -5.01 11.45
C LYS A 70 1.17 -5.66 10.17
N GLU A 71 -0.10 -5.44 9.87
CA GLU A 71 -0.76 -5.91 8.65
C GLU A 71 -0.16 -5.25 7.42
N PHE A 72 0.13 -3.93 7.48
CA PHE A 72 0.89 -3.26 6.44
C PHE A 72 2.21 -3.97 6.18
N TYR A 73 3.00 -4.23 7.22
CA TYR A 73 4.30 -4.87 7.07
C TYR A 73 4.19 -6.27 6.43
N LEU A 74 3.18 -7.05 6.81
CA LEU A 74 2.92 -8.36 6.21
C LEU A 74 2.57 -8.26 4.73
N LEU A 75 1.66 -7.35 4.36
CA LEU A 75 1.23 -7.14 2.98
C LEU A 75 2.34 -6.55 2.11
N ALA A 76 3.09 -5.59 2.66
CA ALA A 76 4.26 -4.99 2.01
C ALA A 76 5.31 -6.07 1.70
N ASN A 77 5.70 -6.87 2.69
CA ASN A 77 6.67 -7.94 2.50
C ASN A 77 6.16 -9.00 1.51
N GLN A 78 4.86 -9.34 1.52
CA GLN A 78 4.29 -10.24 0.51
C GLN A 78 4.41 -9.66 -0.91
N LEU A 79 4.09 -8.38 -1.07
CA LEU A 79 4.14 -7.68 -2.35
C LEU A 79 5.58 -7.54 -2.86
N GLU A 80 6.53 -7.22 -1.98
CA GLU A 80 7.95 -7.10 -2.31
C GLU A 80 8.55 -8.43 -2.76
N ASN A 81 8.24 -9.53 -2.06
CA ASN A 81 8.68 -10.87 -2.43
C ASN A 81 8.07 -11.33 -3.77
N LEU A 82 6.79 -11.04 -3.99
CA LEU A 82 6.09 -11.40 -5.21
C LEU A 82 6.65 -10.68 -6.44
N LEU A 83 7.07 -9.42 -6.28
CA LEU A 83 7.61 -8.59 -7.35
C LEU A 83 9.15 -8.61 -7.44
N GLY A 84 9.83 -9.24 -6.48
CA GLY A 84 11.29 -9.37 -6.44
C GLY A 84 12.02 -8.04 -6.19
N ILE A 85 11.49 -7.21 -5.28
CA ILE A 85 11.88 -5.79 -5.16
C ILE A 85 12.39 -5.34 -3.79
N SER A 86 12.74 -6.32 -2.94
CA SER A 86 13.46 -6.12 -1.67
C SER A 86 14.66 -5.19 -1.77
#